data_AF-A8PYD7-F1
#
_entry.id   AF-A8PYD7-F1
#
_cell.length_a   1.000
_cell.length_b   1.000
_cell.length_c   1.000
_cell.angle_alpha   90.00
_cell.angle_beta   90.00
_cell.angle_gamma   90.00
#
_symmetry.space_group_name_H-M   'P 1'
#
loop_
_entity.id
_entity.type
_entity.pdbx_description
1 polymer ?
#
loop_
_entity_poly.entity_id
_entity_poly.type
_entity_poly.pdbx_seq_one_letter_code
_entity_poly.pdbx_strand_id
1 'polypeptide(L)'
;MIDDIVSIGALAKRHKIGCHVDCCLGSFLMPFLEPAGFVSEPFDFRVDGVTSISCDTHKYGFAPKGSSIVMYHTEALRRYQYYVSTDWVGGVYASPTLAGSRAGALIAGAWAAMTSLGRDGYIQSCREIVGAAKEIEKRVRAEIPELVILGKPLVSVLAFASAGNVNIYDVGDQMSRRGWHLNALSGDMPAFHIACTRLTVPVVDRFVHDLKESVAASRSRPSKSGAMATVYGLHTTTPVAPMLLKEMAARYIDTMYKLDKSE
;
A
#
# COMPACT_ATOMS: atom_id res chain seq x y z
N MET A 1 -8.77 -4.95 4.57
CA MET A 1 -9.86 -4.31 5.32
C MET A 1 -9.97 -2.88 4.83
N ILE A 2 -11.12 -2.24 5.01
CA ILE A 2 -11.32 -0.80 4.79
C ILE A 2 -11.86 -0.27 6.11
N ASP A 3 -11.41 0.91 6.54
CA ASP A 3 -11.94 1.54 7.75
C ASP A 3 -13.40 1.96 7.55
N ASP A 4 -14.16 2.05 8.64
CA ASP A 4 -15.54 2.55 8.60
C ASP A 4 -15.57 4.07 8.40
N ILE A 5 -15.40 4.49 7.14
CA ILE A 5 -15.32 5.89 6.75
C ILE A 5 -16.63 6.62 7.07
N VAL A 6 -17.77 5.93 7.01
CA VAL A 6 -19.08 6.53 7.33
C VAL A 6 -19.12 6.96 8.80
N SER A 7 -18.75 6.06 9.72
CA SER A 7 -18.70 6.39 11.15
C SER A 7 -17.62 7.43 11.48
N ILE A 8 -16.45 7.35 10.84
CA ILE A 8 -15.36 8.32 11.03
C ILE A 8 -15.78 9.72 10.54
N GLY A 9 -16.43 9.80 9.38
CA GLY A 9 -16.98 11.05 8.83
C GLY A 9 -18.01 11.68 9.76
N ALA A 10 -18.96 10.87 10.27
CA ALA A 10 -19.96 11.32 11.23
C ALA A 10 -19.32 11.86 12.53
N LEU A 11 -18.28 11.19 13.03
CA LEU A 11 -17.53 11.65 14.21
C LEU A 11 -16.83 12.99 13.93
N ALA A 12 -16.12 13.10 12.81
CA ALA A 12 -15.43 14.33 12.44
C ALA A 12 -16.40 15.51 12.31
N LYS A 13 -17.57 15.28 11.69
CA LYS A 13 -18.63 16.28 11.59
C LYS A 13 -19.16 16.71 12.96
N ARG A 14 -19.44 15.75 13.85
CA ARG A 14 -19.92 16.03 15.22
C ARG A 14 -18.96 16.94 15.99
N HIS A 15 -17.65 16.71 15.81
CA HIS A 15 -16.60 17.47 16.50
C HIS A 15 -16.11 18.70 15.71
N LYS A 16 -16.66 18.95 14.51
CA LYS A 16 -16.26 20.06 13.62
C LYS A 16 -14.76 20.06 13.30
N ILE A 17 -14.20 18.87 13.07
CA ILE A 17 -12.81 18.66 12.67
C ILE A 17 -12.72 18.08 11.26
N GLY A 18 -11.54 18.13 10.65
CA GLY A 18 -11.30 17.54 9.34
C GLY A 18 -11.30 16.00 9.40
N CYS A 19 -11.88 15.37 8.38
CA CYS A 19 -11.70 13.96 8.06
C CYS A 19 -10.96 13.86 6.72
N HIS A 20 -9.76 13.29 6.76
CA HIS A 20 -9.01 12.93 5.57
C HIS A 20 -9.16 11.43 5.32
N VAL A 21 -9.55 11.05 4.11
CA VAL A 21 -9.59 9.65 3.69
C VAL A 21 -8.35 9.37 2.87
N ASP A 22 -7.47 8.52 3.40
CA ASP A 22 -6.31 8.04 2.66
C ASP A 22 -6.74 6.95 1.66
N CYS A 23 -7.04 7.38 0.43
CA CYS A 23 -7.29 6.48 -0.68
C CYS A 23 -6.08 6.40 -1.61
N CYS A 24 -4.85 6.66 -1.12
CA CYS A 24 -3.63 6.53 -1.90
C CYS A 24 -3.50 5.13 -2.48
N LEU A 25 -3.61 4.09 -1.64
CA LEU A 25 -3.55 2.70 -2.09
C LEU A 25 -4.86 2.23 -2.74
N GLY A 26 -6.02 2.58 -2.17
CA GLY A 26 -7.33 2.23 -2.73
C GLY A 26 -7.53 2.79 -4.15
N SER A 27 -6.95 3.96 -4.42
CA SER A 27 -6.68 4.56 -5.73
C SER A 27 -7.85 4.36 -6.72
N PHE A 28 -7.53 3.95 -7.94
CA PHE A 28 -8.45 3.60 -9.01
C PHE A 28 -8.99 2.15 -8.89
N LEU A 29 -9.07 1.58 -7.68
CA LEU A 29 -9.82 0.35 -7.41
C LEU A 29 -11.10 0.67 -6.66
N MET A 30 -11.01 1.45 -5.58
CA MET A 30 -12.12 1.77 -4.68
C MET A 30 -13.37 2.32 -5.41
N PRO A 31 -13.27 3.30 -6.33
CA PRO A 31 -14.42 3.81 -7.09
C PRO A 31 -15.06 2.78 -8.04
N PHE A 32 -14.34 1.69 -8.35
CA PHE A 32 -14.74 0.73 -9.38
C PHE A 32 -15.12 -0.64 -8.82
N LEU A 33 -15.08 -0.83 -7.49
CA LEU A 33 -15.48 -2.09 -6.85
C LEU A 33 -16.91 -2.51 -7.22
N GLU A 34 -17.89 -1.62 -7.02
CA GLU A 34 -19.30 -1.88 -7.34
C GLU A 34 -19.50 -2.11 -8.85
N PRO A 35 -19.01 -1.24 -9.76
CA PRO A 35 -19.05 -1.51 -11.21
C PRO A 35 -18.36 -2.82 -11.65
N ALA A 36 -17.34 -3.27 -10.92
CA ALA A 36 -16.65 -4.53 -11.18
C ALA A 36 -17.41 -5.76 -10.64
N GLY A 37 -18.48 -5.56 -9.85
CA GLY A 37 -19.31 -6.61 -9.26
C GLY A 37 -18.90 -7.02 -7.85
N PHE A 38 -18.15 -6.19 -7.14
CA PHE A 38 -17.72 -6.46 -5.76
C PHE A 38 -18.48 -5.59 -4.75
N VAL A 39 -18.45 -6.05 -3.49
CA VAL A 39 -18.93 -5.27 -2.34
C VAL A 39 -18.12 -3.99 -2.25
N SER A 40 -18.82 -2.86 -2.10
CA SER A 40 -18.23 -1.53 -1.94
C SER A 40 -18.95 -0.82 -0.79
N GLU A 41 -18.22 0.05 -0.10
CA GLU A 41 -18.74 0.90 0.96
C GLU A 41 -18.42 2.37 0.62
N PRO A 42 -19.31 3.32 0.96
CA PRO A 42 -19.02 4.74 0.75
C PRO A 42 -17.75 5.16 1.49
N PHE A 43 -16.82 5.78 0.75
CA PHE A 43 -15.54 6.23 1.30
C PHE A 43 -15.15 7.65 0.85
N ASP A 44 -15.87 8.21 -0.13
CA ASP A 44 -15.51 9.47 -0.77
C ASP A 44 -16.36 10.65 -0.25
N PHE A 45 -16.39 11.77 -0.99
CA PHE A 45 -17.14 12.97 -0.61
C PHE A 45 -18.67 12.76 -0.51
N ARG A 46 -19.21 11.60 -0.91
CA ARG A 46 -20.61 11.21 -0.59
C ARG A 46 -20.81 10.97 0.91
N VAL A 47 -19.74 10.67 1.65
CA VAL A 47 -19.78 10.55 3.11
C VAL A 47 -19.71 11.94 3.74
N ASP A 48 -20.80 12.33 4.38
CA ASP A 48 -20.92 13.58 5.12
C ASP A 48 -19.89 13.64 6.26
N GLY A 49 -19.07 14.69 6.26
CA GLY A 49 -17.93 14.87 7.17
C GLY A 49 -16.56 14.61 6.52
N VAL A 50 -16.48 13.95 5.37
CA VAL A 50 -15.22 13.82 4.62
C VAL A 50 -14.82 15.18 4.04
N THR A 51 -13.63 15.64 4.41
CA THR A 51 -13.13 16.98 4.04
C THR A 51 -12.01 16.96 3.00
N SER A 52 -11.27 15.85 2.89
CA SER A 52 -10.22 15.67 1.89
C SER A 52 -9.95 14.20 1.60
N ILE A 53 -9.41 13.91 0.42
CA ILE A 53 -9.09 12.56 -0.05
C ILE A 53 -7.76 12.59 -0.79
N SER A 54 -6.85 11.67 -0.49
CA SER A 54 -5.65 11.43 -1.29
C SER A 54 -5.86 10.25 -2.26
N CYS A 55 -5.25 10.28 -3.44
CA CYS A 55 -5.36 9.22 -4.44
C CYS A 55 -4.11 9.17 -5.33
N ASP A 56 -3.34 8.07 -5.25
CA ASP A 56 -2.13 7.94 -6.05
C ASP A 56 -2.47 7.46 -7.46
N THR A 57 -2.26 8.33 -8.45
CA THR A 57 -2.34 7.97 -9.87
C THR A 57 -1.23 6.98 -10.26
N HIS A 58 -0.07 7.03 -9.61
CA HIS A 58 1.06 6.15 -9.89
C HIS A 58 0.96 4.73 -9.29
N LYS A 59 -0.16 4.42 -8.62
CA LYS A 59 -0.50 3.08 -8.11
C LYS A 59 -1.46 2.41 -9.09
N TYR A 60 -2.73 2.26 -8.73
CA TYR A 60 -3.72 1.61 -9.60
C TYR A 60 -4.27 2.54 -10.67
N GLY A 61 -3.89 3.82 -10.69
CA GLY A 61 -4.08 4.69 -11.85
C GLY A 61 -3.15 4.37 -13.02
N PHE A 62 -2.11 3.55 -12.78
CA PHE A 62 -1.10 3.12 -13.75
C PHE A 62 -0.30 4.26 -14.41
N ALA A 63 -0.29 5.44 -13.78
CA ALA A 63 0.56 6.54 -14.19
C ALA A 63 2.05 6.26 -13.88
N PRO A 64 2.98 6.97 -14.54
CA PRO A 64 4.39 6.95 -14.15
C PRO A 64 4.60 7.34 -12.68
N LYS A 65 5.66 6.80 -12.05
CA LYS A 65 6.02 7.13 -10.66
C LYS A 65 6.27 8.64 -10.49
N GLY A 66 5.80 9.17 -9.36
CA GLY A 66 5.92 10.59 -9.01
C GLY A 66 4.66 11.44 -9.25
N SER A 67 3.49 10.81 -9.46
CA SER A 67 2.20 11.51 -9.54
C SER A 67 1.18 11.00 -8.50
N SER A 68 0.46 11.92 -7.86
CA SER A 68 -0.64 11.67 -6.92
C SER A 68 -1.59 12.89 -6.90
N ILE A 69 -2.73 12.76 -6.25
CA ILE A 69 -3.76 13.80 -6.14
C ILE A 69 -4.17 13.93 -4.67
N VAL A 70 -4.24 15.17 -4.20
CA VAL A 70 -5.00 15.53 -2.99
C VAL A 70 -6.21 16.35 -3.41
N MET A 71 -7.38 15.94 -2.95
CA MET A 71 -8.66 16.59 -3.21
C MET A 71 -9.22 17.14 -1.89
N TYR A 72 -9.91 18.28 -1.97
CA TYR A 72 -10.57 18.90 -0.84
C TYR A 72 -12.04 19.10 -1.16
N HIS A 73 -12.89 18.92 -0.16
CA HIS A 73 -14.34 19.09 -0.29
C HIS A 73 -14.72 20.55 -0.65
N THR A 74 -13.90 21.53 -0.27
CA THR A 74 -14.12 22.95 -0.59
C THR A 74 -12.84 23.66 -1.00
N GLU A 75 -12.98 24.73 -1.79
CA GLU A 75 -11.85 25.62 -2.13
C GLU A 75 -11.29 26.31 -0.86
N ALA A 76 -12.16 26.66 0.09
CA ALA A 76 -11.75 27.31 1.33
C ALA A 76 -10.73 26.46 2.10
N LEU A 77 -10.93 25.14 2.17
CA LEU A 77 -9.95 24.22 2.75
C LEU A 77 -8.66 24.17 1.91
N ARG A 78 -8.79 24.07 0.58
CA ARG A 78 -7.64 23.99 -0.33
C ARG A 78 -6.73 25.22 -0.24
N ARG A 79 -7.27 26.42 0.03
CA ARG A 79 -6.48 27.66 0.15
C ARG A 79 -5.41 27.60 1.24
N TYR A 80 -5.64 26.83 2.31
CA TYR A 80 -4.65 26.65 3.38
C TYR A 80 -3.43 25.80 2.95
N GLN A 81 -3.49 25.11 1.82
CA GLN A 81 -2.35 24.37 1.27
C GLN A 81 -1.34 25.28 0.56
N TYR A 82 -1.78 26.44 0.05
CA TYR A 82 -0.96 27.27 -0.82
C TYR A 82 0.18 27.94 -0.03
N TYR A 83 1.33 28.07 -0.67
CA TYR A 83 2.38 28.97 -0.23
C TYR A 83 2.34 30.25 -1.08
N VAL A 84 2.34 31.42 -0.45
CA VAL A 84 2.37 32.73 -1.12
C VAL A 84 3.34 33.65 -0.40
N SER A 85 4.29 34.23 -1.13
CA SER A 85 5.19 35.31 -0.66
C SER A 85 5.11 36.47 -1.63
N THR A 86 4.80 37.66 -1.10
CA THR A 86 4.62 38.91 -1.87
C THR A 86 5.79 39.88 -1.71
N ASP A 87 6.69 39.61 -0.76
CA ASP A 87 7.78 40.46 -0.31
C ASP A 87 9.17 39.94 -0.75
N TRP A 88 9.21 38.82 -1.46
CA TRP A 88 10.45 38.30 -2.03
C TRP A 88 10.96 39.21 -3.17
N VAL A 89 12.25 39.55 -3.14
CA VAL A 89 12.90 40.42 -4.14
C VAL A 89 12.85 39.88 -5.58
N GLY A 90 12.60 38.57 -5.75
CA GLY A 90 12.40 37.93 -7.05
C GLY A 90 10.99 38.12 -7.65
N GLY A 91 10.11 38.85 -6.97
CA GLY A 91 8.73 39.08 -7.36
C GLY A 91 7.73 38.23 -6.57
N VAL A 92 6.44 38.42 -6.86
CA VAL A 92 5.36 37.65 -6.22
C VAL A 92 5.52 36.17 -6.54
N TYR A 93 5.62 35.33 -5.51
CA TYR A 93 5.76 33.89 -5.63
C TYR A 93 4.56 33.17 -5.01
N ALA A 94 3.96 32.24 -5.76
CA ALA A 94 2.90 31.38 -5.26
C ALA A 94 3.11 29.94 -5.73
N SER A 95 2.95 28.96 -4.83
CA SER A 95 2.96 27.54 -5.17
C SER A 95 1.75 26.81 -4.59
N PRO A 96 1.06 25.97 -5.38
CA PRO A 96 -0.07 25.18 -4.90
C PRO A 96 0.37 23.92 -4.13
N THR A 97 1.65 23.54 -4.16
CA THR A 97 2.20 22.32 -3.54
C THR A 97 3.58 22.58 -2.95
N LEU A 98 4.22 21.58 -2.35
CA LEU A 98 5.56 21.74 -1.76
C LEU A 98 6.64 22.19 -2.77
N ALA A 99 6.60 21.66 -3.99
CA ALA A 99 7.62 21.94 -5.00
C ALA A 99 7.37 23.27 -5.72
N GLY A 100 8.46 23.95 -6.11
CA GLY A 100 8.45 25.03 -7.10
C GLY A 100 8.48 24.47 -8.52
N SER A 101 9.68 24.21 -9.05
CA SER A 101 9.86 23.48 -10.31
C SER A 101 9.33 22.06 -10.21
N ARG A 102 8.60 21.60 -11.24
CA ARG A 102 7.93 20.29 -11.27
C ARG A 102 8.19 19.56 -12.58
N ALA A 103 8.29 18.23 -12.51
CA ALA A 103 8.45 17.37 -13.69
C ALA A 103 7.13 17.25 -14.47
N GLY A 104 6.85 18.20 -15.36
CA GLY A 104 5.60 18.27 -16.14
C GLY A 104 5.29 17.01 -16.96
N ALA A 105 6.31 16.27 -17.40
CA ALA A 105 6.13 15.01 -18.11
C ALA A 105 5.37 13.94 -17.30
N LEU A 106 5.51 13.92 -15.96
CA LEU A 106 4.78 12.98 -15.10
C LEU A 106 3.28 13.33 -15.03
N ILE A 107 2.95 14.62 -15.10
CA ILE A 107 1.55 15.08 -15.17
C ILE A 107 0.93 14.65 -16.50
N ALA A 108 1.66 14.85 -17.61
CA ALA A 108 1.22 14.40 -18.93
C ALA A 108 1.07 12.87 -18.99
N GLY A 109 1.99 12.11 -18.39
CA GLY A 109 1.90 10.65 -18.31
C GLY A 109 0.72 10.17 -17.47
N ALA A 110 0.39 10.84 -16.37
CA ALA A 110 -0.81 10.53 -15.60
C ALA A 110 -2.09 10.80 -16.39
N TRP A 111 -2.16 11.93 -17.10
CA TRP A 111 -3.27 12.24 -18.00
C TRP A 111 -3.42 11.17 -19.09
N ALA A 112 -2.33 10.81 -19.77
CA ALA A 112 -2.34 9.81 -20.84
C ALA A 112 -2.79 8.43 -20.34
N ALA A 113 -2.34 7.99 -19.16
CA ALA A 113 -2.81 6.74 -18.55
C ALA A 113 -4.32 6.79 -18.28
N MET A 114 -4.81 7.87 -17.66
CA MET A 114 -6.23 8.02 -17.35
C MET A 114 -7.12 8.04 -18.60
N THR A 115 -6.73 8.77 -19.64
CA THR A 115 -7.52 8.90 -20.87
C THR A 115 -7.44 7.66 -21.75
N SER A 116 -6.31 6.94 -21.76
CA SER A 116 -6.16 5.73 -22.58
C SER A 116 -6.89 4.52 -22.00
N LEU A 117 -6.91 4.35 -20.67
CA LEU A 117 -7.71 3.30 -20.03
C LEU A 117 -9.20 3.63 -20.04
N GLY A 118 -9.54 4.89 -19.72
CA GLY A 118 -10.91 5.31 -19.53
C GLY A 118 -11.63 4.54 -18.42
N ARG A 119 -12.93 4.80 -18.28
CA ARG A 119 -13.76 4.19 -17.23
C ARG A 119 -13.77 2.66 -17.32
N ASP A 120 -14.00 2.12 -18.52
CA ASP A 120 -14.15 0.67 -18.72
C ASP A 120 -12.83 -0.07 -18.47
N GLY A 121 -11.70 0.52 -18.85
CA GLY A 121 -10.37 -0.05 -18.56
C GLY A 121 -10.08 -0.13 -17.06
N TYR A 122 -10.49 0.88 -16.28
CA TYR A 122 -10.37 0.83 -14.82
C TYR A 122 -11.34 -0.16 -14.17
N ILE A 123 -12.57 -0.29 -14.67
CA ILE A 123 -13.52 -1.33 -14.20
C ILE A 123 -12.93 -2.72 -14.45
N GLN A 124 -12.41 -2.97 -15.65
CA GLN A 124 -11.81 -4.25 -15.99
C GLN A 124 -10.56 -4.53 -15.17
N SER A 125 -9.68 -3.55 -14.99
CA SER A 125 -8.50 -3.67 -14.14
C SER A 125 -8.88 -3.97 -12.69
N CYS A 126 -9.92 -3.33 -12.16
CA CYS A 126 -10.45 -3.61 -10.84
C CYS A 126 -10.96 -5.05 -10.74
N ARG A 127 -11.76 -5.50 -11.70
CA ARG A 127 -12.27 -6.88 -11.79
C ARG A 127 -11.15 -7.91 -11.74
N GLU A 128 -10.11 -7.72 -12.54
CA GLU A 128 -8.98 -8.64 -12.63
C GLU A 128 -8.15 -8.65 -11.34
N ILE A 129 -7.77 -7.48 -10.83
CA ILE A 129 -6.86 -7.37 -9.67
C ILE A 129 -7.55 -7.84 -8.38
N VAL A 130 -8.77 -7.38 -8.12
CA VAL A 130 -9.53 -7.77 -6.93
C VAL A 130 -10.00 -9.22 -7.06
N GLY A 131 -10.33 -9.69 -8.27
CA GLY A 131 -10.60 -11.09 -8.55
C GLY A 131 -9.42 -12.00 -8.19
N ALA A 132 -8.20 -11.63 -8.60
CA ALA A 132 -6.98 -12.35 -8.24
C ALA A 132 -6.75 -12.39 -6.72
N ALA A 133 -6.94 -11.25 -6.02
CA ALA A 133 -6.82 -11.20 -4.57
C ALA A 133 -7.86 -12.13 -3.89
N LYS A 134 -9.11 -12.12 -4.35
CA LYS A 134 -10.16 -13.00 -3.83
C LYS A 134 -9.89 -14.48 -4.08
N GLU A 135 -9.33 -14.83 -5.24
CA GLU A 135 -8.97 -16.21 -5.54
C GLU A 135 -7.81 -16.68 -4.66
N ILE A 136 -6.76 -15.86 -4.47
CA ILE A 136 -5.69 -16.16 -3.51
C ILE A 136 -6.27 -16.31 -2.10
N GLU A 137 -7.14 -15.39 -1.66
CA GLU A 137 -7.78 -15.48 -0.34
C GLU A 137 -8.53 -16.79 -0.16
N LYS A 138 -9.40 -17.13 -1.12
CA LYS A 138 -10.21 -18.35 -1.10
C LYS A 138 -9.32 -19.59 -1.02
N ARG A 139 -8.30 -19.69 -1.87
CA ARG A 139 -7.42 -20.85 -1.93
C ARG A 139 -6.55 -20.97 -0.69
N VAL A 140 -6.02 -19.88 -0.15
CA VAL A 140 -5.25 -19.92 1.10
C VAL A 140 -6.13 -20.37 2.27
N ARG A 141 -7.34 -19.83 2.41
CA ARG A 141 -8.28 -20.25 3.46
C ARG A 141 -8.69 -21.73 3.36
N ALA A 142 -8.81 -22.26 2.14
CA ALA A 142 -9.24 -23.64 1.92
C ALA A 142 -8.09 -24.66 1.96
N GLU A 143 -6.89 -24.26 1.53
CA GLU A 143 -5.82 -25.19 1.20
C GLU A 143 -4.56 -25.06 2.09
N ILE A 144 -4.48 -24.04 2.95
CA ILE A 144 -3.28 -23.76 3.79
C ILE A 144 -3.70 -23.43 5.24
N PRO A 145 -4.09 -24.44 6.06
CA PRO A 145 -4.58 -24.23 7.41
C PRO A 145 -3.55 -23.64 8.40
N GLU A 146 -2.26 -23.68 8.07
CA GLU A 146 -1.17 -23.07 8.83
C GLU A 146 -1.18 -21.53 8.78
N LEU A 147 -1.92 -20.95 7.84
CA LEU A 147 -1.99 -19.51 7.65
C LEU A 147 -3.38 -18.97 7.94
N VAL A 148 -3.42 -17.76 8.50
CA VAL A 148 -4.65 -16.97 8.63
C VAL A 148 -4.51 -15.68 7.83
N ILE A 149 -5.58 -15.29 7.14
CA ILE A 149 -5.67 -13.99 6.48
C ILE A 149 -6.23 -12.99 7.49
N LEU A 150 -5.50 -11.88 7.68
CA LEU A 150 -5.87 -10.87 8.65
C LEU A 150 -7.10 -10.07 8.18
N GLY A 151 -8.15 -10.12 8.99
CA GLY A 151 -9.41 -9.42 8.74
C GLY A 151 -10.14 -9.93 7.49
N LYS A 152 -10.90 -9.00 6.89
CA LYS A 152 -11.67 -9.23 5.66
C LYS A 152 -11.18 -8.27 4.57
N PRO A 153 -10.19 -8.65 3.75
CA PRO A 153 -9.71 -7.80 2.66
C PRO A 153 -10.77 -7.68 1.56
N LEU A 154 -11.17 -6.45 1.25
CA LEU A 154 -12.18 -6.19 0.22
C LEU A 154 -11.58 -5.81 -1.15
N VAL A 155 -10.28 -5.49 -1.19
CA VAL A 155 -9.61 -4.90 -2.35
C VAL A 155 -8.42 -5.80 -2.76
N SER A 156 -7.23 -5.23 -2.96
CA SER A 156 -6.10 -5.90 -3.60
C SER A 156 -5.03 -6.43 -2.64
N VAL A 157 -5.11 -6.12 -1.33
CA VAL A 157 -4.05 -6.48 -0.38
C VAL A 157 -4.50 -7.60 0.55
N LEU A 158 -3.66 -8.63 0.65
CA LEU A 158 -3.84 -9.76 1.56
C LEU A 158 -2.65 -9.81 2.51
N ALA A 159 -2.93 -9.80 3.82
CA ALA A 159 -1.93 -10.04 4.85
C ALA A 159 -2.10 -11.45 5.41
N PHE A 160 -1.00 -12.19 5.47
CA PHE A 160 -0.92 -13.55 5.95
C PHE A 160 -0.15 -13.58 7.25
N ALA A 161 -0.75 -14.19 8.27
CA ALA A 161 -0.11 -14.48 9.54
C ALA A 161 -0.11 -16.00 9.79
N SER A 162 0.68 -16.43 10.77
CA SER A 162 0.68 -17.82 11.22
C SER A 162 -0.57 -18.13 12.04
N ALA A 163 -1.16 -19.31 11.83
CA ALA A 163 -2.19 -19.89 12.69
C ALA A 163 -1.61 -20.47 14.01
N GLY A 164 -0.29 -20.42 14.19
CA GLY A 164 0.41 -20.79 15.43
C GLY A 164 1.43 -21.91 15.29
N ASN A 165 1.54 -22.56 14.13
CA ASN A 165 2.39 -23.74 13.91
C ASN A 165 3.60 -23.48 12.98
N VAL A 166 3.66 -22.34 12.30
CA VAL A 166 4.80 -21.93 11.46
C VAL A 166 5.34 -20.56 11.87
N ASN A 167 6.61 -20.30 11.57
CA ASN A 167 7.16 -18.95 11.69
C ASN A 167 6.87 -18.17 10.40
N ILE A 168 6.01 -17.14 10.48
CA ILE A 168 5.55 -16.42 9.28
C ILE A 168 6.68 -15.70 8.53
N TYR A 169 7.72 -15.23 9.23
CA TYR A 169 8.85 -14.60 8.56
C TYR A 169 9.75 -15.62 7.87
N ASP A 170 9.87 -16.83 8.43
CA ASP A 170 10.56 -17.93 7.75
C ASP A 170 9.79 -18.35 6.48
N VAL A 171 8.45 -18.42 6.52
CA VAL A 171 7.63 -18.59 5.31
C VAL A 171 7.91 -17.47 4.29
N GLY A 172 7.97 -16.22 4.72
CA GLY A 172 8.35 -15.08 3.86
C GLY A 172 9.75 -15.22 3.26
N ASP A 173 10.73 -15.71 4.01
CA ASP A 173 12.08 -15.97 3.52
C ASP A 173 12.13 -17.15 2.54
N GLN A 174 11.32 -18.21 2.73
CA GLN A 174 11.15 -19.29 1.76
C GLN A 174 10.53 -18.78 0.44
N MET A 175 9.51 -17.93 0.52
CA MET A 175 8.93 -17.26 -0.64
C MET A 175 9.96 -16.41 -1.38
N SER A 176 10.82 -15.69 -0.63
CA SER A 176 11.90 -14.87 -1.18
C SER A 176 12.93 -15.70 -1.96
N ARG A 177 13.29 -16.90 -1.46
CA ARG A 177 14.18 -17.83 -2.20
C ARG A 177 13.56 -18.33 -3.51
N ARG A 178 12.23 -18.28 -3.64
CA ARG A 178 11.47 -18.60 -4.86
C ARG A 178 11.24 -17.38 -5.75
N GLY A 179 11.83 -16.23 -5.42
CA GLY A 179 11.75 -14.99 -6.20
C GLY A 179 10.57 -14.10 -5.85
N TRP A 180 9.84 -14.37 -4.76
CA TRP A 180 8.73 -13.52 -4.32
C TRP A 180 9.20 -12.46 -3.32
N HIS A 181 9.03 -11.19 -3.67
CA HIS A 181 9.33 -10.07 -2.78
C HIS A 181 8.07 -9.60 -2.07
N LEU A 182 7.82 -10.14 -0.88
CA LEU A 182 6.66 -9.81 -0.03
C LEU A 182 7.05 -8.78 1.03
N ASN A 183 6.09 -7.98 1.46
CA ASN A 183 6.33 -6.96 2.48
C ASN A 183 6.07 -7.56 3.87
N ALA A 184 7.10 -7.63 4.70
CA ALA A 184 6.94 -8.00 6.11
C ALA A 184 6.13 -6.93 6.85
N LEU A 185 5.32 -7.39 7.80
CA LEU A 185 4.52 -6.57 8.69
C LEU A 185 4.94 -6.86 10.12
N SER A 186 5.39 -5.81 10.82
CA SER A 186 5.66 -5.82 12.26
C SER A 186 4.45 -5.28 13.03
N GLY A 187 4.17 -5.85 14.19
CA GLY A 187 3.04 -5.51 15.05
C GLY A 187 2.72 -6.64 16.02
N ASP A 188 1.57 -6.52 16.71
CA ASP A 188 1.10 -7.52 17.68
C ASP A 188 0.96 -8.91 17.07
N MET A 189 0.61 -8.97 15.78
CA MET A 189 0.58 -10.20 14.99
C MET A 189 1.60 -10.12 13.86
N PRO A 190 2.73 -10.85 13.95
CA PRO A 190 3.68 -11.00 12.86
C PRO A 190 2.98 -11.46 11.58
N ALA A 191 3.29 -10.81 10.47
CA ALA A 191 2.69 -11.12 9.17
C ALA A 191 3.61 -10.74 8.00
N PHE A 192 3.22 -11.11 6.80
CA PHE A 192 3.63 -10.43 5.57
C PHE A 192 2.41 -10.20 4.69
N HIS A 193 2.50 -9.29 3.73
CA HIS A 193 1.43 -9.08 2.76
C HIS A 193 1.89 -9.16 1.31
N ILE A 194 0.93 -9.42 0.44
CA ILE A 194 1.01 -9.15 -1.00
C ILE A 194 0.00 -8.06 -1.35
N ALA A 195 0.43 -7.11 -2.18
CA ALA A 195 -0.48 -6.20 -2.86
C ALA A 195 -0.63 -6.68 -4.30
N CYS A 196 -1.79 -7.25 -4.63
CA CYS A 196 -2.09 -7.71 -5.97
C CYS A 196 -2.11 -6.54 -6.95
N THR A 197 -1.50 -6.74 -8.11
CA THR A 197 -1.50 -5.80 -9.23
C THR A 197 -1.84 -6.55 -10.52
N ARG A 198 -1.86 -5.89 -11.68
CA ARG A 198 -2.04 -6.56 -12.98
C ARG A 198 -1.01 -7.67 -13.20
N LEU A 199 0.21 -7.53 -12.65
CA LEU A 199 1.26 -8.54 -12.75
C LEU A 199 1.02 -9.77 -11.87
N THR A 200 0.15 -9.68 -10.87
CA THR A 200 -0.22 -10.80 -10.01
C THR A 200 -1.25 -11.71 -10.68
N VAL A 201 -2.13 -11.14 -11.51
CA VAL A 201 -3.25 -11.84 -12.17
C VAL A 201 -2.81 -13.13 -12.89
N PRO A 202 -1.79 -13.14 -13.77
CA PRO A 202 -1.40 -14.35 -14.49
C PRO A 202 -0.63 -15.37 -13.65
N VAL A 203 -0.27 -15.05 -12.39
CA VAL A 203 0.61 -15.88 -11.56
C VAL A 203 -0.04 -16.30 -10.23
N VAL A 204 -1.37 -16.17 -10.11
CA VAL A 204 -2.13 -16.59 -8.91
C VAL A 204 -1.84 -18.05 -8.56
N ASP A 205 -1.90 -18.96 -9.54
CA ASP A 205 -1.69 -20.38 -9.27
C ASP A 205 -0.28 -20.70 -8.82
N ARG A 206 0.72 -20.08 -9.45
CA ARG A 206 2.12 -20.19 -9.05
C ARG A 206 2.33 -19.65 -7.64
N PHE A 207 1.74 -18.50 -7.32
CA PHE A 207 1.83 -17.90 -5.99
C PHE A 207 1.30 -18.84 -4.91
N VAL A 208 0.10 -19.40 -5.09
CA VAL A 208 -0.50 -20.30 -4.10
C VAL A 208 0.30 -21.60 -3.98
N HIS A 209 0.79 -22.15 -5.10
CA HIS A 209 1.66 -23.33 -5.08
C HIS A 209 2.94 -23.06 -4.30
N ASP A 210 3.66 -21.99 -4.61
CA ASP A 210 4.91 -21.64 -3.92
C ASP A 210 4.67 -21.31 -2.44
N LEU A 211 3.54 -20.71 -2.10
CA LEU A 211 3.17 -20.43 -0.71
C LEU A 211 2.97 -21.72 0.09
N LYS A 212 2.29 -22.72 -0.47
CA LYS A 212 2.14 -24.04 0.16
C LYS A 212 3.49 -24.70 0.40
N GLU A 213 4.32 -24.74 -0.63
CA GLU A 213 5.66 -25.34 -0.54
C GLU A 213 6.53 -24.60 0.49
N SER A 214 6.37 -23.28 0.60
CA SER A 214 7.09 -22.45 1.56
C SER A 214 6.62 -22.67 2.99
N VAL A 215 5.32 -22.89 3.19
CA VAL A 215 4.75 -23.30 4.48
C VAL A 215 5.25 -24.69 4.88
N ALA A 216 5.20 -25.66 3.97
CA ALA A 216 5.68 -27.03 4.23
C ALA A 216 7.18 -27.10 4.54
N ALA A 217 7.98 -26.24 3.90
CA ALA A 217 9.41 -26.11 4.16
C ALA A 217 9.72 -25.26 5.42
N SER A 218 8.75 -24.51 5.93
CA SER A 218 8.97 -23.62 7.08
C SER A 218 9.07 -24.41 8.38
N ARG A 219 9.90 -23.91 9.29
CA ARG A 219 10.10 -24.49 10.61
C ARG A 219 9.58 -23.56 11.70
N SER A 220 9.26 -24.11 12.87
CA SER A 220 8.85 -23.32 14.04
C SER A 220 9.95 -22.36 14.54
N ARG A 221 11.21 -22.65 14.22
CA ARG A 221 12.35 -21.73 14.38
C ARG A 221 13.01 -21.47 13.03
N PRO A 222 13.32 -20.21 12.67
CA PRO A 222 13.98 -19.89 11.41
C PRO A 222 15.27 -20.70 11.27
N SER A 223 15.44 -21.40 10.15
CA SER A 223 16.54 -22.37 10.05
C SER A 223 17.92 -21.74 9.81
N LYS A 224 17.99 -20.44 9.48
CA LYS A 224 19.18 -19.56 9.34
C LYS A 224 18.77 -18.16 8.77
N SER A 225 19.73 -17.22 8.72
CA SER A 225 19.63 -15.76 8.42
C SER A 225 18.82 -15.37 7.15
N GLY A 226 17.50 -15.49 7.21
CA GLY A 226 16.62 -14.84 6.24
C GLY A 226 16.41 -13.36 6.61
N ALA A 227 16.34 -12.49 5.61
CA ALA A 227 16.30 -11.05 5.82
C ALA A 227 15.04 -10.63 6.60
N MET A 228 13.89 -11.24 6.32
CA MET A 228 12.65 -10.93 7.04
C MET A 228 12.72 -11.43 8.49
N ALA A 229 13.07 -12.69 8.69
CA ALA A 229 13.15 -13.26 10.04
C ALA A 229 14.20 -12.55 10.90
N THR A 230 15.30 -12.10 10.31
CA THR A 230 16.36 -11.38 11.03
C THR A 230 15.92 -9.97 11.40
N VAL A 231 15.43 -9.17 10.44
CA VAL A 231 15.11 -7.75 10.71
C VAL A 231 13.84 -7.61 11.55
N TYR A 232 12.78 -8.34 11.20
CA TYR A 232 11.47 -8.18 11.81
C TYR A 232 11.24 -9.08 13.03
N GLY A 233 11.97 -10.21 13.12
CA GLY A 233 12.00 -11.03 14.33
C GLY A 233 12.70 -10.35 15.52
N LEU A 234 13.59 -9.39 15.26
CA LEU A 234 14.28 -8.60 16.30
C LEU A 234 13.39 -7.52 16.93
N HIS A 235 12.30 -7.10 16.28
CA HIS A 235 11.48 -5.98 16.76
C HIS A 235 10.81 -6.25 18.13
N THR A 236 10.63 -7.53 18.49
CA THR A 236 9.92 -7.96 19.70
C THR A 236 10.81 -8.23 20.91
N THR A 237 12.14 -8.18 20.80
CA THR A 237 13.00 -8.86 21.77
C THR A 237 13.61 -7.97 22.86
N THR A 238 13.79 -6.66 22.65
CA THR A 238 14.42 -5.77 23.66
C THR A 238 13.98 -4.30 23.55
N PRO A 239 14.04 -3.51 24.65
CA PRO A 239 13.81 -2.05 24.63
C PRO A 239 14.77 -1.25 23.74
N VAL A 240 15.93 -1.83 23.40
CA VAL A 240 16.98 -1.22 22.59
C VAL A 240 16.74 -1.46 21.08
N ALA A 241 15.89 -2.43 20.73
CA ALA A 241 15.63 -2.81 19.35
C ALA A 241 15.22 -1.64 18.43
N PRO A 242 14.37 -0.67 18.84
CA PRO A 242 14.02 0.46 17.99
C PRO A 242 15.23 1.35 17.63
N MET A 243 16.15 1.55 18.57
CA MET A 243 17.37 2.35 18.31
C MET A 243 18.31 1.64 17.35
N LEU A 244 18.49 0.33 17.52
CA LEU A 244 19.33 -0.48 16.61
C LEU A 244 18.73 -0.52 15.20
N LEU A 245 17.42 -0.70 15.08
CA LEU A 245 16.73 -0.69 13.78
C LEU A 245 16.87 0.67 13.08
N LYS A 246 16.79 1.78 13.83
CA LYS A 246 17.02 3.12 13.28
C LYS A 246 18.43 3.26 12.70
N GLU A 247 19.46 2.86 13.45
CA GLU A 247 20.84 2.93 12.98
C GLU A 247 21.07 2.00 11.78
N MET A 248 20.54 0.77 11.82
CA MET A 248 20.63 -0.17 10.70
C MET A 248 19.97 0.38 9.43
N ALA A 249 18.78 0.98 9.55
CA ALA A 249 18.09 1.60 8.42
C ALA A 249 18.90 2.78 7.84
N ALA A 250 19.47 3.63 8.69
CA ALA A 250 20.33 4.73 8.25
C ALA A 250 21.58 4.20 7.49
N ARG A 251 22.25 3.19 8.05
CA ARG A 251 23.42 2.56 7.39
C ARG A 251 23.07 1.87 6.08
N TYR A 252 21.88 1.28 5.99
CA TYR A 252 21.40 0.74 4.72
C TYR A 252 21.23 1.83 3.67
N ILE A 253 20.68 2.99 4.02
CA ILE A 253 20.61 4.15 3.12
C ILE A 253 22.01 4.63 2.73
N ASP A 254 22.95 4.74 3.68
CA ASP A 254 24.35 5.10 3.38
C ASP A 254 24.95 4.17 2.32
N THR A 255 24.62 2.87 2.36
CA THR A 255 25.13 1.90 1.38
C THR A 255 24.62 2.13 -0.04
N MET A 256 23.45 2.74 -0.21
CA MET A 256 22.92 3.10 -1.54
C MET A 256 23.70 4.23 -2.21
N TYR A 257 24.44 5.03 -1.43
CA TYR A 257 25.26 6.15 -1.91
C TYR A 257 26.75 5.84 -1.87
N LYS A 258 27.15 4.60 -1.53
CA LYS A 258 28.56 4.20 -1.60
C LYS A 258 28.99 4.22 -3.06
N LEU A 259 29.99 5.05 -3.34
CA LEU A 259 30.77 4.96 -4.56
C LEU A 259 31.80 3.85 -4.34
N ASP A 260 31.99 2.98 -5.33
CA ASP A 260 33.15 2.11 -5.35
C ASP A 260 34.39 3.00 -5.23
N LYS A 261 35.27 2.70 -4.27
CA LYS A 261 36.56 3.39 -4.21
C LYS A 261 37.28 3.05 -5.50
N SER A 262 37.49 4.06 -6.35
CA SER A 262 38.47 3.94 -7.44
C SER A 262 39.82 3.66 -6.78
N GLU A 263 40.33 2.43 -6.95
CA GLU A 263 41.74 2.11 -6.70
C GLU A 263 42.66 2.80 -7.72
#